data_AF-A0A3D5JAF1-F1
#
_entry.id   AF-A0A3D5JAF1-F1
#
_cell.length_a   1.000
_cell.length_b   1.000
_cell.length_c   1.000
_cell.angle_alpha   90.00
_cell.angle_beta   90.00
_cell.angle_gamma   90.00
#
_symmetry.space_group_name_H-M   'P 1'
#
loop_
_entity.id
_entity.type
_entity.pdbx_description
1 polymer ?
#
loop_
_entity_poly.entity_id
_entity_poly.type
_entity_poly.pdbx_seq_one_letter_code
_entity_poly.pdbx_strand_id
1 'polypeptide(L)'
;MNLIHKLQPQIEKIKTINRRLGFEMSCDLEVANLCAIVARGCHRNWLELGTGTGLSTLFLAEVLEAGRLDTVNVNEEYSKAAQSVIGPKQAYNLSLRMVEIF
;
A
#
# COMPACT_ATOMS: atom_id res chain seq x y z
N MET A 1 -2.12 18.80 4.08
CA MET A 1 -1.76 18.33 2.72
C MET A 1 -2.81 17.32 2.26
N ASN A 2 -3.45 17.54 1.10
CA ASN A 2 -4.44 16.61 0.56
C ASN A 2 -3.70 15.42 -0.10
N LEU A 3 -3.59 14.30 0.63
CA LEU A 3 -2.87 13.10 0.17
C LEU A 3 -3.49 12.51 -1.10
N ILE A 4 -4.82 12.52 -1.21
CA ILE A 4 -5.53 12.02 -2.40
C ILE A 4 -5.07 12.78 -3.64
N HIS A 5 -5.03 14.11 -3.57
CA HIS A 5 -4.56 14.94 -4.69
C HIS A 5 -3.09 14.66 -5.03
N LYS A 6 -2.23 14.49 -4.02
CA LYS A 6 -0.80 14.17 -4.23
C LYS A 6 -0.59 12.81 -4.90
N LEU A 7 -1.38 11.82 -4.51
CA LEU A 7 -1.24 10.42 -4.93
C LEU A 7 -2.11 10.05 -6.12
N GLN A 8 -2.83 11.03 -6.71
CA GLN A 8 -3.79 10.80 -7.79
C GLN A 8 -3.23 9.96 -8.96
N PRO A 9 -1.99 10.19 -9.45
CA PRO A 9 -1.44 9.35 -10.53
C PRO A 9 -1.31 7.88 -10.14
N GLN A 10 -0.84 7.59 -8.92
CA GLN A 10 -0.68 6.23 -8.40
C GLN A 10 -2.05 5.58 -8.14
N ILE A 11 -3.02 6.34 -7.62
CA ILE A 11 -4.39 5.88 -7.40
C ILE A 11 -5.03 5.42 -8.71
N GLU A 12 -4.93 6.20 -9.78
CA GLU A 12 -5.50 5.83 -11.08
C GLU A 12 -4.78 4.63 -11.71
N LYS A 13 -3.48 4.49 -11.47
CA LYS A 13 -2.71 3.30 -11.86
C LYS A 13 -3.21 2.05 -11.13
N ILE A 14 -3.43 2.13 -9.81
CA ILE A 14 -3.99 1.03 -9.00
C ILE A 14 -5.40 0.66 -9.48
N LYS A 15 -6.29 1.63 -9.70
CA LYS A 15 -7.64 1.37 -10.24
C LYS A 15 -7.60 0.64 -11.58
N THR A 16 -6.68 1.04 -12.46
CA THR A 16 -6.49 0.39 -13.77
C THR A 16 -5.99 -1.05 -13.62
N ILE A 17 -5.03 -1.27 -12.72
CA ILE A 17 -4.54 -2.62 -12.39
C ILE A 17 -5.66 -3.48 -11.79
N ASN A 18 -6.45 -2.95 -10.86
CA ASN A 18 -7.58 -3.67 -10.24
C ASN A 18 -8.55 -4.18 -11.31
N ARG A 19 -8.95 -3.30 -12.24
CA ARG A 19 -9.82 -3.69 -13.36
C ARG A 19 -9.20 -4.77 -14.25
N ARG A 20 -7.89 -4.64 -14.56
CA ARG A 20 -7.18 -5.62 -15.39
C ARG A 20 -7.09 -7.00 -14.73
N LEU A 21 -6.90 -7.03 -13.42
CA LEU A 21 -6.71 -8.26 -12.64
C LEU A 21 -8.03 -8.84 -12.08
N GLY A 22 -9.16 -8.14 -12.27
CA GLY A 22 -10.43 -8.52 -11.62
C GLY A 22 -10.38 -8.43 -10.09
N PHE A 23 -9.54 -7.55 -9.53
CA PHE A 23 -9.39 -7.40 -8.08
C PHE A 23 -10.43 -6.43 -7.51
N GLU A 24 -11.46 -6.99 -6.86
CA GLU A 24 -12.60 -6.22 -6.32
C GLU A 24 -12.51 -5.94 -4.80
N MET A 25 -11.57 -6.57 -4.09
CA MET A 25 -11.43 -6.48 -2.63
C MET A 25 -10.56 -5.29 -2.16
N SER A 26 -10.33 -4.30 -3.03
CA SER A 26 -9.59 -3.09 -2.65
C SER A 26 -10.38 -2.27 -1.62
N CYS A 27 -9.69 -1.68 -0.65
CA CYS A 27 -10.31 -0.63 0.17
C CYS A 27 -10.72 0.56 -0.70
N ASP A 28 -11.61 1.41 -0.19
CA ASP A 28 -11.91 2.71 -0.79
C ASP A 28 -10.87 3.78 -0.40
N LEU A 29 -11.06 4.99 -0.93
CA LEU A 29 -10.14 6.11 -0.69
C LEU A 29 -10.31 6.70 0.72
N GLU A 30 -11.52 6.69 1.27
CA GLU A 30 -11.78 7.15 2.62
C GLU A 30 -11.02 6.31 3.66
N VAL A 31 -11.06 4.98 3.53
CA VAL A 31 -10.36 4.03 4.39
C VAL A 31 -8.85 4.18 4.23
N ALA A 32 -8.34 4.24 3.00
CA ALA A 32 -6.90 4.43 2.77
C ALA A 32 -6.39 5.74 3.40
N ASN A 33 -7.15 6.83 3.27
CA ASN A 33 -6.83 8.11 3.88
C ASN A 33 -6.92 8.08 5.41
N LEU A 34 -7.92 7.38 5.97
CA LEU A 34 -8.03 7.17 7.41
C LEU A 34 -6.80 6.42 7.97
N CYS A 35 -6.38 5.33 7.31
CA CYS A 35 -5.16 4.60 7.69
C CYS A 35 -3.93 5.52 7.71
N ALA A 36 -3.80 6.41 6.72
CA ALA A 36 -2.71 7.39 6.67
C ALA A 36 -2.77 8.40 7.84
N ILE A 37 -3.96 8.82 8.25
CA ILE A 37 -4.14 9.72 9.40
C ILE A 37 -3.73 9.01 10.70
N VAL A 38 -4.16 7.76 10.89
CA VAL A 38 -3.82 6.96 12.07
C VAL A 38 -2.31 6.68 12.15
N ALA A 39 -1.65 6.44 11.01
CA ALA A 39 -0.22 6.15 10.96
C ALA A 39 0.68 7.40 11.07
N ARG A 40 0.14 8.61 10.89
CA ARG A 40 0.93 9.84 10.92
C ARG A 40 1.54 10.09 12.30
N GLY A 41 2.82 10.43 12.33
CA GLY A 41 3.55 10.69 13.58
C GLY A 41 3.93 9.43 14.36
N CYS A 42 3.68 8.24 13.80
CA CYS A 42 4.15 6.99 14.37
C CYS A 42 5.52 6.61 13.79
N HIS A 43 6.54 6.53 14.65
CA HIS A 43 7.92 6.19 14.28
C HIS A 43 8.27 4.72 14.54
N ARG A 44 7.28 3.82 14.47
CA ARG A 44 7.43 2.38 14.77
C ARG A 44 7.33 1.53 13.50
N ASN A 45 7.58 0.22 13.65
CA ASN A 45 7.35 -0.74 12.58
C ASN A 45 5.86 -1.08 12.49
N TRP A 46 5.38 -1.21 11.26
CA TRP A 46 4.00 -1.52 10.92
C TRP A 46 3.93 -2.84 10.17
N LEU A 47 2.85 -3.59 10.43
CA LEU A 47 2.50 -4.79 9.70
C LEU A 47 1.13 -4.60 9.06
N GLU A 48 1.07 -4.76 7.74
CA GLU A 48 -0.18 -4.84 6.98
C GLU A 48 -0.39 -6.30 6.53
N LEU A 49 -1.57 -6.84 6.81
CA LEU A 49 -1.98 -8.17 6.35
C LEU A 49 -3.03 -8.00 5.25
N GLY A 50 -2.71 -8.48 4.05
CA GLY A 50 -3.52 -8.28 2.86
C GLY A 50 -3.16 -7.02 2.10
N THR A 51 -1.99 -6.98 1.47
CA THR A 51 -1.58 -5.85 0.60
C THR A 51 -2.58 -5.59 -0.53
N GLY A 52 -3.18 -6.65 -1.08
CA GLY A 52 -3.91 -6.56 -2.35
C GLY A 52 -3.02 -5.93 -3.42
N THR A 53 -3.59 -5.00 -4.20
CA THR A 53 -2.85 -4.19 -5.19
C THR A 53 -2.23 -2.91 -4.63
N GLY A 54 -2.32 -2.70 -3.31
CA GLY A 54 -1.50 -1.72 -2.59
C GLY A 54 -2.10 -0.33 -2.37
N LEU A 55 -3.44 -0.16 -2.35
CA LEU A 55 -4.03 1.17 -2.13
C LEU A 55 -3.80 1.70 -0.71
N SER A 56 -4.14 0.93 0.33
CA SER A 56 -3.83 1.28 1.72
C SER A 56 -2.32 1.39 1.94
N THR A 57 -1.56 0.45 1.38
CA THR A 57 -0.09 0.43 1.44
C THR A 57 0.50 1.73 0.90
N LEU A 58 0.04 2.22 -0.26
CA LEU A 58 0.49 3.47 -0.87
C LEU A 58 0.31 4.68 0.07
N PHE A 59 -0.82 4.72 0.77
CA PHE A 59 -1.14 5.81 1.69
C PHE A 59 -0.30 5.74 2.97
N LEU A 60 -0.14 4.55 3.56
CA LEU A 60 0.74 4.31 4.71
C LEU A 60 2.19 4.67 4.36
N ALA A 61 2.66 4.18 3.22
CA ALA A 61 3.96 4.46 2.61
C ALA A 61 4.25 5.95 2.39
N GLU A 62 3.23 6.80 2.35
CA GLU A 62 3.40 8.25 2.15
C GLU A 62 3.55 9.03 3.45
N VAL A 63 3.06 8.50 4.57
CA VAL A 63 3.04 9.21 5.87
C VAL A 63 4.03 8.66 6.89
N LEU A 64 4.59 7.48 6.67
CA LEU A 64 5.60 6.90 7.54
C LEU A 64 6.94 7.61 7.34
N GLU A 65 7.33 8.40 8.34
CA GLU A 65 8.55 9.21 8.32
C GLU A 65 9.79 8.43 8.80
N ALA A 66 9.58 7.43 9.66
CA ALA A 66 10.63 6.56 10.19
C ALA A 66 10.04 5.19 10.58
N GLY A 67 10.83 4.12 10.45
CA GLY A 67 10.41 2.75 10.75
C GLY A 67 10.41 1.84 9.52
N ARG A 68 9.69 0.73 9.61
CA ARG A 68 9.53 -0.27 8.54
C ARG A 68 8.07 -0.58 8.34
N LEU A 69 7.59 -0.64 7.09
CA LEU A 69 6.30 -1.21 6.76
C LEU A 69 6.53 -2.58 6.13
N ASP A 70 6.19 -3.62 6.88
CA ASP A 70 6.09 -4.97 6.36
C ASP A 70 4.66 -5.17 5.89
N THR A 71 4.46 -5.59 4.65
CA THR A 71 3.12 -5.87 4.12
C THR A 71 3.13 -7.23 3.46
N VAL A 72 2.09 -8.00 3.76
CA VAL A 72 2.01 -9.42 3.44
C VAL A 72 0.81 -9.68 2.56
N ASN A 73 1.02 -10.48 1.52
CA ASN A 73 -0.07 -10.93 0.66
C ASN A 73 0.16 -12.38 0.24
N VAL A 74 -0.92 -13.13 0.06
CA VAL A 74 -0.86 -14.54 -0.38
C VAL A 74 -0.83 -14.67 -1.91
N ASN A 75 -1.26 -13.64 -2.64
CA ASN A 75 -1.28 -13.64 -4.11
C ASN A 75 -0.09 -12.86 -4.68
N GLU A 76 0.78 -13.56 -5.40
CA GLU A 76 2.02 -12.99 -5.96
C GLU A 76 1.75 -11.90 -7.01
N GLU A 77 0.73 -12.08 -7.85
CA GLU A 77 0.40 -11.13 -8.92
C GLU A 77 -0.03 -9.78 -8.34
N TYR A 78 -0.82 -9.80 -7.27
CA TYR A 78 -1.21 -8.59 -6.54
C TYR A 78 -0.01 -7.92 -5.87
N SER A 79 0.91 -8.70 -5.29
CA SER A 79 2.15 -8.15 -4.73
C SER A 79 3.01 -7.46 -5.78
N LYS A 80 3.21 -8.08 -6.96
CA LYS A 80 3.95 -7.47 -8.08
C LYS A 80 3.27 -6.19 -8.57
N ALA A 81 1.94 -6.21 -8.65
CA ALA A 81 1.13 -5.03 -8.96
C ALA A 81 1.40 -3.89 -7.98
N ALA A 82 1.31 -4.14 -6.67
CA ALA A 82 1.57 -3.14 -5.63
C ALA A 82 3.00 -2.58 -5.74
N GLN A 83 4.01 -3.45 -5.90
CA GLN A 83 5.41 -3.05 -6.09
C GLN A 83 5.59 -2.12 -7.30
N SER A 84 4.91 -2.39 -8.42
CA SER A 84 5.02 -1.60 -9.65
C SER A 84 4.48 -0.16 -9.53
N VAL A 85 3.68 0.12 -8.50
CA VAL A 85 3.12 1.45 -8.24
C VAL A 85 3.86 2.18 -7.13
N ILE A 86 4.14 1.47 -6.02
CA ILE A 86 4.68 2.09 -4.81
C ILE A 86 6.20 2.29 -4.92
N GLY A 87 6.89 1.36 -5.59
CA GLY A 87 8.35 1.37 -5.75
C GLY A 87 9.12 1.25 -4.42
N PRO A 88 10.46 1.15 -4.47
CA PRO A 88 11.30 1.29 -3.29
C PRO A 88 11.34 2.77 -2.87
N LYS A 89 11.02 3.08 -1.60
CA LYS A 89 11.25 4.42 -1.01
C LYS A 89 12.53 4.42 -0.18
N GLN A 90 13.35 5.46 -0.32
CA GLN A 90 14.62 5.60 0.41
C GLN A 90 14.44 5.87 1.91
N ALA A 91 13.27 6.34 2.36
CA ALA A 91 13.04 6.78 3.74
C ALA A 91 12.66 5.66 4.72
N TYR A 92 12.27 4.47 4.24
CA TYR A 92 11.97 3.30 5.06
C TYR A 92 12.13 2.01 4.25
N ASN A 93 12.41 0.90 4.93
CA ASN A 93 12.42 -0.41 4.29
C ASN A 93 10.97 -0.86 4.04
N LEU A 94 10.54 -0.96 2.78
CA LEU A 94 9.30 -1.63 2.41
C LEU A 94 9.63 -3.10 2.10
N SER A 95 9.15 -4.02 2.92
CA SER A 95 9.32 -5.46 2.68
C SER A 95 7.97 -6.06 2.34
N LEU A 96 7.73 -6.24 1.04
CA LEU A 96 6.60 -6.99 0.51
C LEU A 96 6.96 -8.48 0.54
N ARG A 97 6.35 -9.23 1.45
CA ARG A 97 6.59 -10.68 1.59
C ARG A 97 5.37 -11.45 1.12
N MET A 98 5.59 -12.40 0.22
CA MET A 98 4.64 -13.48 -0.01
C MET A 98 4.70 -14.42 1.18
N VAL A 99 3.54 -14.82 1.71
CA VAL A 99 3.45 -15.92 2.67
C VAL A 99 2.72 -17.07 2.01
N GLU A 100 3.41 -18.19 1.83
CA GLU A 100 2.80 -19.46 1.47
C GLU A 100 2.08 -20.01 2.71
N ILE A 101 0.77 -20.21 2.61
CA ILE A 101 0.00 -20.91 3.64
C ILE A 101 -0.08 -22.37 3.20
N PHE A 102 0.63 -23.25 3.89
CA PHE A 102 0.68 -24.70 3.67
C PHE A 102 -0.66 -25.38 4.01
#